data_AF-A0A3T0KTS8-F1
#
_entry.id   AF-A0A3T0KTS8-F1
#
_cell.length_a   1.000
_cell.length_b   1.000
_cell.length_c   1.000
_cell.angle_alpha   90.00
_cell.angle_beta   90.00
_cell.angle_gamma   90.00
#
_symmetry.space_group_name_H-M   'P 1'
#
loop_
_entity.id
_entity.type
_entity.pdbx_description
1 polymer ?
#
loop_
_entity_poly.entity_id
_entity_poly.type
_entity_poly.pdbx_seq_one_letter_code
_entity_poly.pdbx_strand_id
1 'polypeptide(L)' 'MILIKVDNRKAKYGVYYNVVNEETNETIYKGRCSKFSYVSDLYYDLKDKYGSKNVRMILK' A
#
# COMPACT_ATOMS: atom_id res chain seq x y z
N MET A 1 5.95 -9.60 -7.11
CA MET A 1 5.60 -9.43 -5.67
C MET A 1 5.00 -8.04 -5.49
N ILE A 2 3.85 -7.89 -4.84
CA ILE A 2 3.18 -6.61 -4.61
C ILE A 2 3.77 -5.92 -3.37
N LEU A 3 4.11 -4.65 -3.52
CA LEU A 3 4.67 -3.82 -2.47
C LEU A 3 3.82 -2.56 -2.26
N ILE A 4 3.30 -2.39 -1.05
CA ILE A 4 2.50 -1.23 -0.64
C ILE A 4 3.40 -0.27 0.11
N LYS A 5 3.77 0.84 -0.51
CA LYS A 5 4.54 1.94 0.10
C LYS A 5 3.57 2.95 0.68
N VAL A 6 3.57 3.12 1.99
CA VAL A 6 2.71 4.08 2.70
C VAL A 6 3.56 5.22 3.22
N ASP A 7 3.24 6.44 2.81
CA ASP A 7 3.87 7.66 3.29
C ASP A 7 2.92 8.35 4.26
N ASN A 8 3.26 8.31 5.55
CA ASN A 8 2.48 8.93 6.63
C ASN A 8 3.16 10.18 7.19
N ARG A 9 4.22 10.69 6.53
CA ARG A 9 4.98 11.84 7.02
C ARG A 9 4.17 13.14 7.06
N LYS A 10 3.13 13.22 6.24
CA LYS A 10 2.16 14.33 6.23
C LYS A 10 0.79 13.89 6.74
N ALA A 11 0.73 13.18 7.87
CA ALA A 11 -0.52 12.75 8.51
C ALA A 11 -1.57 13.90 8.63
N LYS A 12 -1.13 15.16 8.80
CA LYS A 12 -1.98 16.36 8.78
C LYS A 12 -2.75 16.59 7.45
N TYR A 13 -2.24 16.07 6.33
CA TYR A 13 -2.79 16.22 4.98
C TYR A 13 -3.36 14.91 4.40
N GLY A 14 -3.23 13.80 5.13
CA GLY A 14 -3.65 12.46 4.72
C GLY A 14 -2.49 11.50 4.54
N VAL A 15 -2.84 10.22 4.53
CA VAL A 15 -1.96 9.07 4.27
C VAL A 15 -1.89 8.85 2.76
N TYR A 16 -0.70 8.89 2.19
CA TYR A 16 -0.47 8.56 0.79
C TYR A 16 -0.01 7.11 0.70
N TYR A 17 -0.50 6.38 -0.29
CA TYR A 17 -0.06 5.01 -0.51
C TYR A 17 0.13 4.73 -2.00
N ASN A 18 1.14 3.93 -2.31
CA ASN A 18 1.47 3.45 -3.64
C ASN A 18 1.60 1.93 -3.59
N VAL A 19 0.81 1.24 -4.39
CA VAL A 19 0.93 -0.20 -4.64
C VAL A 19 1.79 -0.34 -5.90
N VAL A 20 2.97 -0.90 -5.73
CA VAL A 20 3.92 -1.14 -6.81
C VAL A 20 4.16 -2.63 -6.98
N ASN A 21 4.37 -3.09 -8.20
CA ASN A 21 4.92 -4.42 -8.44
C ASN A 21 6.43 -4.34 -8.21
N GLU A 22 6.96 -5.06 -7.23
CA GLU A 22 8.39 -5.10 -6.93
C GLU A 22 9.21 -5.73 -8.07
N GLU A 23 8.62 -6.61 -8.87
CA GLU A 23 9.33 -7.28 -9.98
C GLU A 23 9.51 -6.36 -11.19
N THR A 24 8.47 -5.60 -11.56
CA THR A 24 8.54 -4.66 -12.70
C THR A 24 8.84 -3.23 -12.29
N ASN A 25 8.87 -2.96 -10.98
CA ASN A 25 8.92 -1.62 -10.37
C ASN A 25 7.78 -0.69 -10.85
N GLU A 26 6.73 -1.24 -11.45
CA GLU A 26 5.60 -0.47 -11.96
C GLU A 26 4.62 -0.12 -10.85
N THR A 27 4.07 1.09 -10.91
CA THR A 27 3.00 1.50 -10.00
C THR A 27 1.68 0.99 -10.54
N ILE A 28 1.09 0.01 -9.83
CA ILE A 28 -0.22 -0.55 -10.15
C ILE A 28 -1.31 0.43 -9.70
N TYR A 29 -1.17 0.97 -8.49
CA TYR A 29 -2.17 1.83 -7.88
C TYR A 29 -1.50 2.89 -7.01
N LYS A 30 -2.07 4.09 -6.98
CA LYS A 30 -1.69 5.15 -6.05
C LYS A 30 -2.92 5.90 -5.57
N GLY A 31 -2.95 6.24 -4.29
CA GLY A 31 -4.09 6.91 -3.69
C GLY A 31 -3.71 7.74 -2.47
N ARG A 32 -4.69 8.52 -2.01
CA ARG A 32 -4.63 9.26 -0.74
C ARG A 32 -5.85 8.90 0.08
N CYS A 33 -5.65 8.60 1.35
CA CYS A 33 -6.71 8.36 2.32
C CYS A 33 -6.53 9.24 3.55
N SER A 34 -7.61 9.58 4.22
CA SER A 34 -7.55 10.40 5.44
C SER A 34 -7.09 9.59 6.66
N LYS A 35 -7.22 8.25 6.63
CA LYS A 35 -6.90 7.35 7.75
C LYS A 35 -6.06 6.18 7.28
N PHE A 36 -5.12 5.76 8.13
CA PHE A 36 -4.27 4.60 7.89
C PHE A 36 -5.05 3.28 7.82
N SER A 37 -6.17 3.17 8.56
CA SER A 37 -7.03 1.98 8.56
C SER A 37 -7.44 1.55 7.15
N TYR A 38 -7.70 2.50 6.25
CA TYR A 38 -8.06 2.19 4.86
C TYR A 38 -6.94 1.45 4.11
N VAL A 39 -5.68 1.79 4.41
CA VAL A 39 -4.52 1.15 3.80
C VAL A 39 -4.26 -0.21 4.43
N SER A 40 -4.60 -0.39 5.71
CA SER A 40 -4.58 -1.71 6.36
C SER A 40 -5.62 -2.64 5.74
N ASP A 41 -6.87 -2.19 5.56
CA ASP A 41 -7.91 -2.95 4.85
C ASP A 41 -7.45 -3.34 3.44
N LEU A 42 -6.91 -2.38 2.68
CA LEU A 42 -6.35 -2.65 1.35
C LEU A 42 -5.23 -3.71 1.38
N TYR A 43 -4.36 -3.66 2.39
CA TYR A 43 -3.29 -4.64 2.53
C TYR A 43 -3.83 -6.05 2.77
N TYR A 44 -4.86 -6.21 3.60
CA TYR A 44 -5.49 -7.52 3.83
C TYR A 44 -6.25 -8.00 2.59
N ASP A 45 -6.96 -7.12 1.90
CA ASP A 45 -7.66 -7.45 0.64
C ASP A 45 -6.67 -7.92 -0.44
N LEU A 46 -5.55 -7.21 -0.60
CA LEU A 46 -4.48 -7.60 -1.51
C LEU A 46 -3.83 -8.93 -1.09
N LYS A 47 -3.67 -9.19 0.21
CA LYS A 47 -3.15 -10.46 0.71
C LYS A 47 -4.08 -11.63 0.42
N ASP A 48 -5.39 -11.41 0.51
CA ASP A 48 -6.38 -12.41 0.15
C ASP A 48 -6.34 -12.71 -1.36
N LYS A 49 -6.29 -11.66 -2.17
CA LYS A 49 -6.30 -11.76 -3.64
C LYS A 49 -5.01 -12.29 -4.27
N TYR A 50 -3.85 -11.84 -3.81
CA TYR A 50 -2.54 -12.18 -4.39
C TYR A 50 -1.75 -13.20 -3.56
N GLY A 51 -2.25 -13.55 -2.37
CA GLY A 51 -1.58 -14.44 -1.43
C GLY A 51 -0.63 -13.71 -0.49
N SER A 52 -0.67 -14.06 0.80
CA SER A 52 0.08 -13.38 1.86
C SER A 52 1.61 -13.33 1.67
N LYS A 53 2.19 -14.30 0.94
CA LYS A 53 3.62 -14.34 0.63
C LYS A 53 4.03 -13.33 -0.45
N ASN A 54 3.06 -12.88 -1.25
CA ASN A 54 3.28 -12.00 -2.40
C ASN A 54 2.95 -10.54 -2.09
N VAL A 55 2.55 -10.19 -0.88
CA VAL A 55 2.19 -8.81 -0.51
C VAL A 55 3.02 -8.34 0.68
N ARG A 56 3.74 -7.25 0.49
CA ARG A 56 4.49 -6.56 1.54
C ARG A 56 4.01 -5.13 1.70
N MET A 57 4.05 -4.63 2.92
CA MET A 57 3.72 -3.25 3.25
C MET A 57 4.94 -2.59 3.89
N ILE A 58 5.32 -1.42 3.39
CA ILE A 58 6.39 -0.59 3.93
C ILE A 58 5.79 0.74 4.36
N LEU A 59 6.00 1.09 5.62
CA LEU A 59 5.69 2.39 6.19
C LEU A 59 6.93 3.29 6.05
N LYS A 60 6.75 4.52 5.55
CA LYS A 60 7.82 5.50 5.29
C LYS A 60 7.60 6.82 6.00
#